data_AF-A0A062VAS7-F1
#
_entry.id   AF-A0A062VAS7-F1
#
_cell.length_a   1.000
_cell.length_b   1.000
_cell.length_c   1.000
_cell.angle_alpha   90.00
_cell.angle_beta   90.00
_cell.angle_gamma   90.00
#
_symmetry.space_group_name_H-M   'P 1'
#
loop_
_entity.id
_entity.type
_entity.pdbx_description
1 polymer ?
#
loop_
_entity_poly.entity_id
_entity_poly.type
_entity_poly.pdbx_seq_one_letter_code
_entity_poly.pdbx_strand_id
1 'polypeptide(L)'
;MSLPFITFSRNVFIPLTNICRNKCGYCGFRRMIGEPEAKLLSPTEVMDTLKRGALAGCTEALFTFGERPHEVEGFMPLLMELGYDSIIDYLVELCRLSIRLGLLPHSNPGILEAWELKKLKPYNASMGLMLETVGIIDAHEGCAGKDPELRIRTIRTAGELGIPFTTGILVGIGETWEDRVRSIHAIREIHEEFGHIQEVIIQNFIPKHGTKMASCPSPGLNEMKKTVSMARQILPGDVAIQVAPNLIGPKELIRCGASDLGGISPRTIDYINPESPWPNIMELQAMVDLPLRERLPVYPQYIKRKWYSKEIAQLIHSLSDAEGFRKPY
;
A
#
# COMPACT_ATOMS: atom_id res chain seq x y z
N MET A 1 8.53 -0.61 -25.08
CA MET A 1 9.24 -1.92 -25.05
C MET A 1 8.33 -2.91 -24.35
N SER A 2 8.16 -4.12 -24.88
CA SER A 2 7.38 -5.16 -24.19
C SER A 2 8.08 -5.56 -22.89
N LEU A 3 7.33 -5.65 -21.79
CA LEU A 3 7.88 -6.09 -20.51
C LEU A 3 8.24 -7.59 -20.60
N PRO A 4 9.44 -8.02 -20.19
CA PRO A 4 9.84 -9.42 -20.26
C PRO A 4 9.14 -10.30 -19.21
N PHE A 5 8.56 -9.69 -18.17
CA PHE A 5 7.83 -10.35 -17.08
C PHE A 5 6.88 -9.35 -16.41
N ILE A 6 6.00 -9.85 -15.54
CA ILE A 6 5.14 -9.04 -14.66
C ILE A 6 5.53 -9.31 -13.20
N THR A 7 5.61 -8.25 -12.40
CA THR A 7 6.05 -8.36 -11.01
C THR A 7 4.89 -8.54 -10.04
N PHE A 8 5.18 -9.19 -8.92
CA PHE A 8 4.29 -9.30 -7.77
C PHE A 8 5.14 -9.48 -6.50
N SER A 9 4.55 -9.32 -5.33
CA SER A 9 5.22 -9.62 -4.05
C SER A 9 4.35 -10.52 -3.17
N ARG A 10 4.97 -11.17 -2.18
CA ARG A 10 4.27 -12.01 -1.20
C ARG A 10 4.34 -11.39 0.18
N ASN A 11 3.19 -11.00 0.70
CA ASN A 11 3.09 -10.34 1.99
C ASN A 11 2.25 -11.13 3.00
N VAL A 12 2.34 -10.70 4.26
CA VAL A 12 1.24 -10.82 5.20
C VAL A 12 0.66 -9.45 5.46
N PHE A 13 -0.67 -9.35 5.36
CA PHE A 13 -1.41 -8.12 5.60
C PHE A 13 -1.71 -8.02 7.10
N ILE A 14 -1.21 -6.96 7.74
CA ILE A 14 -1.34 -6.73 9.19
C ILE A 14 -2.17 -5.46 9.38
N PRO A 15 -3.49 -5.58 9.61
CA PRO A 15 -4.38 -4.44 9.88
C PRO A 15 -4.20 -4.00 11.34
N LEU A 16 -3.07 -3.37 11.66
CA LEU A 16 -2.63 -3.06 13.02
C LEU A 16 -3.74 -2.39 13.85
N THR A 17 -4.47 -1.47 13.25
CA THR A 17 -5.76 -1.00 13.78
C THR A 17 -6.69 -0.58 12.66
N ASN A 18 -7.99 -0.77 12.83
CA ASN A 18 -9.00 -0.24 11.93
C ASN A 18 -9.73 1.00 12.49
N ILE A 19 -9.27 1.50 13.63
CA ILE A 19 -9.74 2.75 14.23
C ILE A 19 -9.12 3.90 13.43
N CYS A 20 -9.95 4.83 12.94
CA CYS A 20 -9.52 5.86 12.00
C CYS A 20 -10.26 7.17 12.26
N ARG A 21 -9.54 8.30 12.24
CA ARG A 21 -10.18 9.63 12.32
C ARG A 21 -11.08 9.93 11.12
N ASN A 22 -10.73 9.39 9.96
CA ASN A 22 -11.44 9.64 8.70
C ASN A 22 -12.69 8.77 8.62
N LYS A 23 -13.68 9.20 7.83
CA LYS A 23 -14.98 8.52 7.62
C LYS A 23 -15.34 8.41 6.13
N CYS A 24 -14.36 7.99 5.32
CA CYS A 24 -14.47 7.98 3.85
C CYS A 24 -15.72 7.21 3.40
N GLY A 25 -16.48 7.78 2.47
CA GLY A 25 -17.78 7.26 2.02
C GLY A 25 -17.74 5.88 1.37
N TYR A 26 -16.55 5.41 0.96
CA TYR A 26 -16.31 4.09 0.35
C TYR A 26 -15.63 3.07 1.28
N CYS A 27 -15.19 3.48 2.48
CA CYS A 27 -14.30 2.65 3.29
C CYS A 27 -15.07 1.66 4.17
N GLY A 28 -15.01 0.36 3.82
CA GLY A 28 -15.53 -0.73 4.66
C GLY A 28 -14.60 -1.17 5.80
N PHE A 29 -13.35 -0.67 5.83
CA PHE A 29 -12.33 -1.08 6.81
C PHE A 29 -12.52 -0.42 8.18
N ARG A 30 -12.86 0.87 8.21
CA ARG A 30 -12.96 1.69 9.42
C ARG A 30 -13.95 1.11 10.43
N ARG A 31 -13.58 1.12 11.71
CA ARG A 31 -14.49 0.90 12.84
C ARG A 31 -14.38 2.00 13.89
N MET A 32 -15.46 2.24 14.61
CA MET A 32 -15.48 3.09 15.81
C MET A 32 -15.17 2.25 17.05
N ILE A 33 -14.52 2.86 18.04
CA ILE A 33 -14.28 2.19 19.32
C ILE A 33 -15.61 1.75 19.92
N GLY A 34 -15.66 0.49 20.39
CA GLY A 34 -16.87 -0.16 20.90
C GLY A 34 -17.64 -0.98 19.86
N GLU A 35 -17.36 -0.83 18.56
CA GLU A 35 -17.92 -1.74 17.56
C GLU A 35 -17.27 -3.13 17.65
N PRO A 36 -17.99 -4.23 17.37
CA PRO A 36 -17.48 -5.60 17.58
C PRO A 36 -16.17 -5.93 16.85
N GLU A 37 -15.91 -5.28 15.73
CA GLU A 37 -14.72 -5.52 14.90
C GLU A 37 -13.64 -4.45 15.08
N ALA A 38 -13.85 -3.47 15.97
CA ALA A 38 -12.85 -2.46 16.27
C ALA A 38 -11.65 -3.10 16.96
N LYS A 39 -10.45 -2.88 16.42
CA LYS A 39 -9.25 -3.56 16.90
C LYS A 39 -8.02 -2.67 16.88
N LEU A 40 -7.16 -2.88 17.87
CA LEU A 40 -5.75 -2.57 17.87
C LEU A 40 -5.04 -3.90 18.16
N LEU A 41 -4.34 -4.46 17.19
CA LEU A 41 -3.71 -5.77 17.32
C LEU A 41 -2.63 -5.73 18.40
N SER A 42 -2.64 -6.74 19.27
CA SER A 42 -1.60 -6.95 20.28
C SER A 42 -0.29 -7.44 19.66
N PRO A 43 0.86 -7.30 20.36
CA PRO A 43 2.13 -7.82 19.88
C PRO A 43 2.09 -9.33 19.58
N THR A 44 1.31 -10.10 20.34
CA THR A 44 1.14 -11.55 20.16
C THR A 44 0.40 -11.87 18.86
N GLU A 45 -0.72 -11.20 18.58
CA GLU A 45 -1.47 -11.40 17.33
C GLU A 45 -0.65 -11.02 16.09
N VAL A 46 0.12 -9.93 16.20
CA VAL A 46 1.06 -9.52 15.15
C VAL A 46 2.16 -10.57 14.98
N MET A 47 2.78 -11.03 16.07
CA MET A 47 3.82 -12.07 16.04
C MET A 47 3.32 -13.36 15.38
N ASP A 48 2.11 -13.82 15.70
CA ASP A 48 1.53 -15.04 15.14
C ASP A 48 1.26 -14.91 13.65
N THR A 49 0.83 -13.73 13.20
CA THR A 49 0.65 -13.44 11.77
C THR A 49 2.00 -13.41 11.05
N LEU A 50 3.01 -12.77 11.63
CA LEU A 50 4.37 -12.73 11.09
C LEU A 50 4.98 -14.13 10.97
N LYS A 51 4.90 -14.96 12.03
CA LYS A 51 5.41 -16.34 12.00
C LYS A 51 4.74 -17.18 10.91
N ARG A 52 3.41 -17.10 10.78
CA ARG A 52 2.68 -17.81 9.72
C ARG A 52 3.06 -17.33 8.32
N GLY A 53 3.32 -16.03 8.17
CA GLY A 53 3.81 -15.43 6.93
C GLY A 53 5.20 -15.92 6.54
N ALA A 54 6.14 -15.85 7.47
CA ALA A 54 7.51 -16.33 7.27
C ALA A 54 7.53 -17.82 6.90
N LEU A 55 6.77 -18.66 7.61
CA LEU A 55 6.61 -20.09 7.29
C LEU A 55 5.98 -20.34 5.91
N ALA A 56 5.18 -19.40 5.41
CA ALA A 56 4.59 -19.49 4.07
C ALA A 56 5.54 -18.99 2.97
N GLY A 57 6.71 -18.44 3.30
CA GLY A 57 7.62 -17.82 2.35
C GLY A 57 7.19 -16.41 1.93
N CYS A 58 6.43 -15.68 2.76
CA CYS A 58 6.26 -14.25 2.55
C CYS A 58 7.56 -13.51 2.85
N THR A 59 7.75 -12.35 2.23
CA THR A 59 8.94 -11.50 2.42
C THR A 59 8.60 -10.11 2.94
N GLU A 60 7.32 -9.76 2.92
CA GLU A 60 6.80 -8.46 3.31
C GLU A 60 5.85 -8.59 4.51
N ALA A 61 6.03 -7.71 5.49
CA ALA A 61 5.05 -7.43 6.53
C ALA A 61 4.37 -6.10 6.20
N LEU A 62 3.18 -6.16 5.61
CA LEU A 62 2.42 -4.99 5.19
C LEU A 62 1.58 -4.49 6.37
N PHE A 63 2.12 -3.50 7.09
CA PHE A 63 1.43 -2.84 8.19
C PHE A 63 0.49 -1.77 7.64
N THR A 64 -0.81 -1.97 7.82
CA THR A 64 -1.83 -0.99 7.45
C THR A 64 -2.66 -0.67 8.67
N PHE A 65 -3.12 0.57 8.80
CA PHE A 65 -4.09 0.90 9.81
C PHE A 65 -4.84 2.19 9.50
N GLY A 66 -5.92 2.41 10.24
CA GLY A 66 -6.66 3.66 10.20
C GLY A 66 -5.75 4.84 10.55
N GLU A 67 -5.92 5.95 9.82
CA GLU A 67 -5.06 7.11 9.96
C GLU A 67 -5.32 7.85 11.27
N ARG A 68 -4.22 8.31 11.90
CA ARG A 68 -4.22 9.11 13.14
C ARG A 68 -5.18 8.56 14.20
N PRO A 69 -5.05 7.28 14.59
CA PRO A 69 -6.01 6.66 15.50
C PRO A 69 -5.98 7.29 16.91
N HIS A 70 -4.85 7.90 17.31
CA HIS A 70 -4.71 8.65 18.56
C HIS A 70 -5.57 9.92 18.64
N GLU A 71 -6.06 10.44 17.51
CA GLU A 71 -7.04 11.54 17.50
C GLU A 71 -8.47 11.04 17.76
N VAL A 72 -8.71 9.73 17.77
CA VAL A 72 -10.01 9.14 18.09
C VAL A 72 -10.14 9.00 19.61
N GLU A 73 -11.21 9.57 20.16
CA GLU A 73 -11.53 9.49 21.59
C GLU A 73 -11.56 8.03 22.07
N GLY A 74 -10.83 7.75 23.16
CA GLY A 74 -10.71 6.40 23.72
C GLY A 74 -9.58 5.54 23.15
N PHE A 75 -8.88 5.96 22.08
CA PHE A 75 -7.79 5.16 21.53
C PHE A 75 -6.54 5.13 22.42
N MET A 76 -6.18 6.27 23.01
CA MET A 76 -4.96 6.38 23.83
C MET A 76 -4.93 5.41 25.02
N PRO A 77 -6.03 5.21 25.79
CA PRO A 77 -6.09 4.15 26.79
C PRO A 77 -5.75 2.75 26.25
N LEU A 78 -6.30 2.36 25.10
CA LEU A 78 -6.02 1.06 24.47
C LEU A 78 -4.54 0.89 24.12
N LEU A 79 -3.91 1.98 23.66
CA LEU A 79 -2.48 1.97 23.33
C LEU A 79 -1.61 1.92 24.60
N MET A 80 -2.01 2.62 25.67
CA MET A 80 -1.31 2.61 26.96
C MET A 80 -1.39 1.24 27.64
N GLU A 81 -2.48 0.49 27.48
CA GLU A 81 -2.58 -0.91 27.93
C GLU A 81 -1.53 -1.82 27.27
N LEU A 82 -1.11 -1.49 26.04
CA LEU A 82 -0.01 -2.16 25.36
C LEU A 82 1.37 -1.62 25.77
N GLY A 83 1.43 -0.60 26.61
CA GLY A 83 2.67 0.02 27.11
C GLY A 83 3.24 1.12 26.22
N TYR A 84 2.43 1.73 25.34
CA TYR A 84 2.88 2.78 24.41
C TYR A 84 2.07 4.07 24.56
N ASP A 85 2.72 5.20 24.39
CA ASP A 85 2.12 6.55 24.33
C ASP A 85 2.08 7.11 22.89
N SER A 86 2.60 6.36 21.93
CA SER A 86 2.74 6.74 20.53
C SER A 86 2.54 5.54 19.62
N ILE A 87 1.58 5.64 18.70
CA ILE A 87 1.31 4.59 17.72
C ILE A 87 2.52 4.35 16.79
N ILE A 88 3.33 5.39 16.58
CA ILE A 88 4.55 5.31 15.78
C ILE A 88 5.64 4.54 16.53
N ASP A 89 5.77 4.73 17.85
CA ASP A 89 6.68 3.93 18.68
C ASP A 89 6.27 2.46 18.69
N TYR A 90 4.97 2.21 18.81
CA TYR A 90 4.45 0.86 18.73
C TYR A 90 4.74 0.21 17.37
N LEU A 91 4.48 0.92 16.28
CA LEU A 91 4.78 0.45 14.93
C LEU A 91 6.28 0.17 14.74
N VAL A 92 7.17 1.01 15.26
CA VAL A 92 8.62 0.77 15.20
C VAL A 92 9.00 -0.55 15.86
N GLU A 93 8.43 -0.87 17.03
CA GLU A 93 8.72 -2.15 17.70
C GLU A 93 8.21 -3.35 16.88
N LEU A 94 7.04 -3.23 16.26
CA LEU A 94 6.50 -4.26 15.38
C LEU A 94 7.31 -4.43 14.08
N CYS A 95 7.83 -3.33 13.51
CA CYS A 95 8.75 -3.39 12.38
C CYS A 95 10.04 -4.14 12.77
N ARG A 96 10.62 -3.85 13.94
CA ARG A 96 11.79 -4.60 14.44
C ARG A 96 11.48 -6.07 14.63
N LEU A 97 10.30 -6.40 15.16
CA LEU A 97 9.85 -7.77 15.30
C LEU A 97 9.75 -8.49 13.94
N SER A 98 9.17 -7.86 12.92
CA SER A 98 9.07 -8.49 11.60
C SER A 98 10.44 -8.71 10.95
N ILE A 99 11.38 -7.76 11.10
CA ILE A 99 12.75 -7.90 10.62
C ILE A 99 13.42 -9.13 11.28
N ARG A 100 13.27 -9.29 12.60
CA ARG A 100 13.79 -10.47 13.34
C ARG A 100 13.19 -11.78 12.84
N LEU A 101 11.96 -11.75 12.33
CA LEU A 101 11.25 -12.90 11.75
C LEU A 101 11.48 -13.06 10.24
N GLY A 102 12.36 -12.25 9.63
CA GLY A 102 12.72 -12.37 8.22
C GLY A 102 11.76 -11.71 7.24
N LEU A 103 10.89 -10.81 7.71
CA LEU A 103 9.92 -10.08 6.90
C LEU A 103 10.25 -8.58 6.87
N LEU A 104 10.39 -8.02 5.67
CA LEU A 104 10.65 -6.60 5.45
C LEU A 104 9.38 -5.78 5.75
N PRO A 105 9.44 -4.78 6.65
CA PRO A 105 8.31 -3.89 6.89
C PRO A 105 7.97 -3.04 5.67
N HIS A 106 6.68 -2.94 5.38
CA HIS A 106 6.08 -1.94 4.50
C HIS A 106 4.92 -1.30 5.25
N SER A 107 5.02 0.00 5.56
CA SER A 107 4.03 0.67 6.43
C SER A 107 3.18 1.70 5.68
N ASN A 108 1.86 1.59 5.85
CA ASN A 108 0.86 2.50 5.30
C ASN A 108 0.00 3.12 6.43
N PRO A 109 0.57 4.02 7.26
CA PRO A 109 -0.09 4.57 8.45
C PRO A 109 -0.98 5.80 8.19
N GLY A 110 -1.14 6.20 6.92
CA GLY A 110 -1.81 7.44 6.54
C GLY A 110 -0.87 8.65 6.55
N ILE A 111 -1.42 9.86 6.68
CA ILE A 111 -0.63 11.09 6.77
C ILE A 111 0.26 11.10 8.01
N LEU A 112 1.54 11.45 7.79
CA LEU A 112 2.57 11.53 8.82
C LEU A 112 3.28 12.88 8.77
N GLU A 113 3.77 13.31 9.92
CA GLU A 113 4.72 14.41 10.04
C GLU A 113 6.12 13.94 9.62
N ALA A 114 6.98 14.90 9.24
CA ALA A 114 8.35 14.62 8.80
C ALA A 114 9.17 13.84 9.84
N TRP A 115 8.97 14.12 11.13
CA TRP A 115 9.69 13.41 12.20
C TRP A 115 9.21 11.96 12.37
N GLU A 116 7.94 11.67 12.11
CA GLU A 116 7.38 10.31 12.14
C GLU A 116 7.91 9.47 10.98
N LEU A 117 7.92 10.06 9.76
CA LEU A 117 8.56 9.45 8.59
C LEU A 117 10.04 9.15 8.87
N LYS A 118 10.79 10.11 9.43
CA LYS A 118 12.20 9.93 9.79
C LYS A 118 12.39 8.83 10.83
N LYS A 119 11.46 8.67 11.77
CA LYS A 119 11.49 7.62 12.81
C LYS A 119 11.22 6.22 12.25
N LEU A 120 10.34 6.12 11.26
CA LEU A 120 9.98 4.84 10.61
C LEU A 120 10.94 4.41 9.50
N LYS A 121 11.55 5.38 8.79
CA LYS A 121 12.46 5.14 7.66
C LYS A 121 13.51 4.06 7.92
N PRO A 122 14.20 3.99 9.08
CA PRO A 122 15.22 2.98 9.30
C PRO A 122 14.68 1.55 9.27
N TYR A 123 13.41 1.33 9.53
CA TYR A 123 12.88 -0.03 9.65
C TYR A 123 12.06 -0.47 8.43
N ASN A 124 11.67 0.46 7.56
CA ASN A 124 10.79 0.17 6.44
C ASN A 124 11.58 0.00 5.13
N ALA A 125 11.25 -1.06 4.39
CA ALA A 125 11.72 -1.25 3.02
C ALA A 125 10.99 -0.32 2.04
N SER A 126 9.70 -0.12 2.28
CA SER A 126 8.86 0.86 1.59
C SER A 126 7.86 1.46 2.57
N MET A 127 7.34 2.63 2.26
CA MET A 127 6.17 3.20 2.94
C MET A 127 5.13 3.61 1.91
N GLY A 128 3.88 3.76 2.33
CA GLY A 128 2.83 4.08 1.37
C GLY A 128 1.76 5.02 1.88
N LEU A 129 1.27 5.83 0.95
CA LEU A 129 0.10 6.68 1.10
C LEU A 129 -0.52 6.83 -0.29
N MET A 130 -1.73 6.29 -0.48
CA MET A 130 -2.50 6.59 -1.70
C MET A 130 -2.68 8.11 -1.81
N LEU A 131 -2.71 8.68 -3.00
CA LEU A 131 -3.19 10.06 -3.19
C LEU A 131 -4.72 10.07 -3.30
N GLU A 132 -5.29 8.95 -3.78
CA GLU A 132 -6.70 8.73 -4.09
C GLU A 132 -7.20 9.64 -5.21
N THR A 133 -7.23 10.95 -4.98
CA THR A 133 -7.58 11.97 -5.97
C THR A 133 -7.15 13.35 -5.47
N VAL A 134 -6.89 14.28 -6.39
CA VAL A 134 -6.78 15.73 -6.09
C VAL A 134 -8.10 16.48 -6.25
N GLY A 135 -9.17 15.77 -6.63
CA GLY A 135 -10.53 16.32 -6.69
C GLY A 135 -11.14 16.45 -5.29
N ILE A 136 -11.98 17.46 -5.10
CA ILE A 136 -12.82 17.59 -3.90
C ILE A 136 -14.12 16.84 -4.16
N ILE A 137 -14.37 15.78 -3.39
CA ILE A 137 -15.45 14.83 -3.64
C ILE A 137 -16.24 14.55 -2.36
N ASP A 138 -17.53 14.26 -2.51
CA ASP A 138 -18.44 13.96 -1.39
C ASP A 138 -17.98 12.76 -0.55
N ALA A 139 -17.30 11.80 -1.18
CA ALA A 139 -16.76 10.63 -0.49
C ALA A 139 -15.70 10.96 0.57
N HIS A 140 -15.10 12.15 0.52
CA HIS A 140 -14.09 12.62 1.47
C HIS A 140 -14.61 13.69 2.42
N GLU A 141 -15.90 14.02 2.37
CA GLU A 141 -16.51 15.01 3.25
C GLU A 141 -16.27 14.70 4.73
N GLY A 142 -15.70 15.67 5.45
CA GLY A 142 -15.37 15.54 6.87
C GLY A 142 -14.25 14.54 7.17
N CYS A 143 -13.39 14.22 6.20
CA CYS A 143 -12.19 13.40 6.37
C CYS A 143 -10.95 14.29 6.30
N ALA A 144 -10.47 14.81 7.45
CA ALA A 144 -9.29 15.68 7.51
C ALA A 144 -8.05 15.08 6.81
N GLY A 145 -7.93 13.76 6.83
CA GLY A 145 -6.86 13.01 6.18
C GLY A 145 -6.93 12.85 4.67
N LYS A 146 -8.04 13.27 4.08
CA LYS A 146 -8.30 13.18 2.65
C LYS A 146 -8.15 14.52 1.94
N ASP A 147 -7.67 15.54 2.65
CA ASP A 147 -7.21 16.77 2.03
C ASP A 147 -6.04 16.48 1.06
N PRO A 148 -6.18 16.81 -0.25
CA PRO A 148 -5.15 16.51 -1.24
C PRO A 148 -3.80 17.17 -0.95
N GLU A 149 -3.79 18.39 -0.42
CA GLU A 149 -2.56 19.14 -0.14
C GLU A 149 -1.75 18.47 0.97
N LEU A 150 -2.42 18.00 2.03
CA LEU A 150 -1.75 17.26 3.11
C LEU A 150 -1.17 15.93 2.63
N ARG A 151 -1.87 15.22 1.74
CA ARG A 151 -1.40 13.95 1.16
C ARG A 151 -0.20 14.17 0.24
N ILE A 152 -0.29 15.15 -0.66
CA ILE A 152 0.83 15.58 -1.52
C ILE A 152 2.04 15.95 -0.67
N ARG A 153 1.85 16.75 0.39
CA ARG A 153 2.94 17.13 1.30
C ARG A 153 3.60 15.92 1.95
N THR A 154 2.82 14.93 2.40
CA THR A 154 3.36 13.71 3.00
C THR A 154 4.19 12.91 2.01
N ILE A 155 3.69 12.74 0.77
CA ILE A 155 4.41 12.03 -0.30
C ILE A 155 5.70 12.79 -0.66
N ARG A 156 5.66 14.12 -0.79
CA ARG A 156 6.86 14.96 -1.00
C ARG A 156 7.88 14.80 0.12
N THR A 157 7.44 14.84 1.37
CA THR A 157 8.31 14.68 2.55
C THR A 157 8.99 13.31 2.56
N ALA A 158 8.30 12.25 2.14
CA ALA A 158 8.92 10.93 1.97
C ALA A 158 10.04 10.95 0.90
N GLY A 159 9.83 11.70 -0.18
CA GLY A 159 10.83 11.97 -1.22
C GLY A 159 12.05 12.74 -0.74
N GLU A 160 11.85 13.83 0.01
CA GLU A 160 12.92 14.60 0.66
C GLU A 160 13.77 13.73 1.58
N LEU A 161 13.13 12.76 2.25
CA LEU A 161 13.78 11.80 3.12
C LEU A 161 14.36 10.59 2.36
N GLY A 162 14.21 10.47 1.03
CA GLY A 162 14.72 9.35 0.24
C GLY A 162 14.15 7.99 0.68
N ILE A 163 12.83 7.94 0.94
CA ILE A 163 12.10 6.72 1.30
C ILE A 163 11.49 6.14 0.02
N PRO A 164 11.77 4.89 -0.39
CA PRO A 164 11.02 4.23 -1.46
C PRO A 164 9.53 4.21 -1.11
N PHE A 165 8.67 4.66 -2.03
CA PHE A 165 7.29 4.98 -1.67
C PHE A 165 6.26 4.48 -2.68
N THR A 166 5.17 3.90 -2.16
CA THR A 166 4.01 3.48 -2.94
C THR A 166 2.88 4.51 -2.78
N THR A 167 2.31 4.95 -3.89
CA THR A 167 1.12 5.82 -3.92
C THR A 167 0.17 5.39 -5.02
N GLY A 168 -0.87 6.16 -5.33
CA GLY A 168 -1.84 5.78 -6.34
C GLY A 168 -3.13 6.57 -6.28
N ILE A 169 -4.03 6.26 -7.20
CA ILE A 169 -5.37 6.83 -7.26
C ILE A 169 -6.44 5.76 -7.08
N LEU A 170 -7.60 6.16 -6.58
CA LEU A 170 -8.81 5.37 -6.62
C LEU A 170 -9.67 5.87 -7.77
N VAL A 171 -10.20 4.92 -8.54
CA VAL A 171 -11.05 5.19 -9.69
C VAL A 171 -12.50 4.91 -9.28
N GLY A 172 -13.41 5.84 -9.53
CA GLY A 172 -14.85 5.68 -9.29
C GLY A 172 -15.31 6.03 -7.88
N ILE A 173 -14.60 6.92 -7.17
CA ILE A 173 -14.99 7.44 -5.86
C ILE A 173 -15.73 8.79 -5.93
N GLY A 174 -16.03 9.26 -7.14
CA GLY A 174 -16.71 10.54 -7.41
C GLY A 174 -15.83 11.57 -8.10
N GLU A 175 -14.57 11.22 -8.36
CA GLU A 175 -13.63 12.05 -9.10
C GLU A 175 -13.95 12.10 -10.60
N THR A 176 -13.66 13.23 -11.24
CA THR A 176 -13.78 13.40 -12.69
C THR A 176 -12.57 12.81 -13.43
N TRP A 177 -12.65 12.71 -14.75
CA TRP A 177 -11.51 12.31 -15.56
C TRP A 177 -10.33 13.30 -15.42
N GLU A 178 -10.64 14.59 -15.37
CA GLU A 178 -9.68 15.68 -15.16
C GLU A 178 -8.98 15.54 -13.81
N ASP A 179 -9.70 15.15 -12.75
CA ASP A 179 -9.10 14.88 -11.44
C ASP A 179 -8.11 13.72 -11.49
N ARG A 180 -8.41 12.65 -12.23
CA ARG A 180 -7.48 11.52 -12.42
C ARG A 180 -6.20 11.99 -13.12
N VAL A 181 -6.34 12.73 -14.21
CA VAL A 181 -5.20 13.27 -14.96
C VAL A 181 -4.34 14.18 -14.08
N ARG A 182 -4.94 15.13 -13.36
CA ARG A 182 -4.23 16.03 -12.43
C ARG A 182 -3.55 15.26 -11.30
N SER A 183 -4.19 14.22 -10.77
CA SER A 183 -3.60 13.37 -9.72
C SER A 183 -2.35 12.65 -10.19
N ILE A 184 -2.38 12.07 -11.40
CA ILE A 184 -1.21 11.40 -11.98
C ILE A 184 -0.11 12.41 -12.30
N HIS A 185 -0.44 13.61 -12.78
CA HIS A 185 0.55 14.68 -12.96
C HIS A 185 1.21 15.09 -11.65
N ALA A 186 0.44 15.27 -10.57
CA ALA A 186 1.01 15.59 -9.26
C ALA A 186 1.97 14.50 -8.79
N ILE A 187 1.61 13.21 -8.96
CA ILE A 187 2.50 12.08 -8.63
C ILE A 187 3.77 12.11 -9.50
N ARG A 188 3.63 12.36 -10.81
CA ARG A 188 4.77 12.48 -11.73
C ARG A 188 5.73 13.58 -11.29
N GLU A 189 5.23 14.79 -11.02
CA GLU A 189 6.05 15.94 -10.64
C GLU A 189 6.86 15.65 -9.38
N ILE A 190 6.24 15.03 -8.37
CA ILE A 190 6.92 14.60 -7.15
C ILE A 190 8.00 13.55 -7.45
N HIS A 191 7.73 12.59 -8.32
CA HIS A 191 8.73 11.58 -8.70
C HIS A 191 9.86 12.18 -9.55
N GLU A 192 9.58 13.12 -10.45
CA GLU A 192 10.63 13.81 -11.22
C GLU A 192 11.56 14.63 -10.32
N GLU A 193 11.03 15.20 -9.24
CA GLU A 193 11.82 15.96 -8.26
C GLU A 193 12.67 15.06 -7.36
N PHE A 194 12.10 13.98 -6.81
CA PHE A 194 12.75 13.18 -5.77
C PHE A 194 13.15 11.77 -6.19
N GLY A 195 12.62 11.23 -7.29
CA GLY A 195 12.95 9.90 -7.81
C GLY A 195 12.61 8.73 -6.89
N HIS A 196 11.66 8.90 -5.96
CA HIS A 196 11.42 7.98 -4.83
C HIS A 196 10.18 7.10 -4.95
N ILE A 197 9.23 7.48 -5.80
CA ILE A 197 7.99 6.72 -6.01
C ILE A 197 8.32 5.47 -6.83
N GLN A 198 8.14 4.30 -6.24
CA GLN A 198 8.42 3.02 -6.90
C GLN A 198 7.23 2.50 -7.71
N GLU A 199 6.03 2.82 -7.22
CA GLU A 199 4.79 2.19 -7.65
C GLU A 199 3.63 3.18 -7.55
N VAL A 200 2.80 3.18 -8.59
CA VAL A 200 1.53 3.90 -8.64
C VAL A 200 0.41 2.89 -8.82
N ILE A 201 -0.44 2.78 -7.81
CA ILE A 201 -1.60 1.90 -7.79
C ILE A 201 -2.77 2.57 -8.52
N ILE A 202 -3.31 1.91 -9.54
CA ILE A 202 -4.55 2.30 -10.20
C ILE A 202 -5.62 1.29 -9.81
N GLN A 203 -6.39 1.63 -8.78
CA GLN A 203 -7.37 0.70 -8.18
C GLN A 203 -8.80 1.17 -8.41
N ASN A 204 -9.65 0.28 -8.90
CA ASN A 204 -11.09 0.53 -8.96
C ASN A 204 -11.71 0.50 -7.56
N PHE A 205 -12.68 1.38 -7.35
CA PHE A 205 -13.57 1.35 -6.21
C PHE A 205 -14.41 0.07 -6.23
N ILE A 206 -14.50 -0.61 -5.08
CA ILE A 206 -15.41 -1.73 -4.84
C ILE A 206 -16.46 -1.29 -3.82
N PRO A 207 -17.76 -1.34 -4.14
CA PRO A 207 -18.84 -0.98 -3.22
C PRO A 207 -18.83 -1.86 -1.97
N LYS A 208 -19.00 -1.22 -0.81
CA LYS A 208 -19.00 -1.88 0.50
C LYS A 208 -20.34 -1.68 1.19
N HIS A 209 -20.93 -2.77 1.66
CA HIS A 209 -22.16 -2.73 2.44
C HIS A 209 -22.00 -1.82 3.67
N GLY A 210 -23.03 -1.05 4.00
CA GLY A 210 -23.02 -0.13 5.15
C GLY A 210 -22.23 1.17 4.94
N THR A 211 -21.66 1.40 3.75
CA THR A 211 -20.98 2.67 3.43
C THR A 211 -21.90 3.62 2.65
N LYS A 212 -21.60 4.92 2.65
CA LYS A 212 -22.37 5.93 1.89
C LYS A 212 -22.43 5.59 0.40
N MET A 213 -21.38 4.95 -0.13
CA MET A 213 -21.24 4.60 -1.54
C MET A 213 -21.63 3.16 -1.86
N ALA A 214 -22.34 2.46 -0.97
CA ALA A 214 -22.71 1.05 -1.15
C ALA A 214 -23.49 0.77 -2.45
N SER A 215 -24.26 1.75 -2.94
CA SER A 215 -25.08 1.66 -4.16
C SER A 215 -24.39 2.25 -5.40
N CYS A 216 -23.20 2.84 -5.27
CA CYS A 216 -22.45 3.37 -6.41
C CYS A 216 -21.85 2.22 -7.22
N PRO A 217 -21.78 2.30 -8.56
CA PRO A 217 -21.17 1.25 -9.37
C PRO A 217 -19.63 1.26 -9.24
N SER A 218 -19.01 0.08 -9.28
CA SER A 218 -17.56 -0.03 -9.53
C SER A 218 -17.24 0.38 -10.97
N PRO A 219 -16.10 1.05 -11.24
CA PRO A 219 -15.58 1.21 -12.59
C PRO A 219 -15.47 -0.12 -13.32
N GLY A 220 -15.85 -0.11 -14.61
CA GLY A 220 -15.70 -1.26 -15.49
C GLY A 220 -14.31 -1.35 -16.12
N LEU A 221 -14.03 -2.47 -16.79
CA LEU A 221 -12.74 -2.73 -17.43
C LEU A 221 -12.32 -1.65 -18.43
N ASN A 222 -13.24 -1.11 -19.23
CA ASN A 222 -12.91 -0.09 -20.22
C ASN A 222 -12.44 1.23 -19.56
N GLU A 223 -13.01 1.58 -18.41
CA GLU A 223 -12.61 2.77 -17.66
C GLU A 223 -11.23 2.58 -17.02
N MET A 224 -10.98 1.39 -16.47
CA MET A 224 -9.67 1.03 -15.95
C MET A 224 -8.59 0.99 -17.03
N LYS A 225 -8.88 0.42 -18.21
CA LYS A 225 -7.97 0.42 -19.38
C LYS A 225 -7.57 1.84 -19.78
N LYS A 226 -8.56 2.76 -19.87
CA LYS A 226 -8.31 4.18 -20.17
C LYS A 226 -7.41 4.81 -19.12
N THR A 227 -7.70 4.59 -17.84
CA THR A 227 -6.95 5.18 -16.73
C THR A 227 -5.51 4.65 -16.65
N VAL A 228 -5.31 3.34 -16.81
CA VAL A 228 -3.98 2.72 -16.84
C VAL A 228 -3.16 3.20 -18.04
N SER A 229 -3.78 3.26 -19.24
CA SER A 229 -3.12 3.79 -20.44
C SER A 229 -2.69 5.25 -20.26
N MET A 230 -3.58 6.09 -19.71
CA MET A 230 -3.28 7.48 -19.37
C MET A 230 -2.14 7.57 -18.36
N ALA A 231 -2.19 6.77 -17.28
CA ALA A 231 -1.15 6.77 -16.26
C ALA A 231 0.21 6.37 -16.86
N ARG A 232 0.23 5.36 -17.75
CA ARG A 232 1.47 4.92 -18.40
C ARG A 232 2.08 5.98 -19.31
N GLN A 233 1.25 6.77 -20.00
CA GLN A 233 1.70 7.87 -20.86
C GLN A 233 2.31 9.02 -20.06
N ILE A 234 1.79 9.30 -18.87
CA ILE A 234 2.25 10.43 -18.04
C ILE A 234 3.45 10.03 -17.18
N LEU A 235 3.41 8.86 -16.52
CA LEU A 235 4.42 8.48 -15.54
C LEU A 235 5.77 8.10 -16.18
N PRO A 236 6.90 8.36 -15.52
CA PRO A 236 8.23 7.89 -15.95
C PRO A 236 8.31 6.35 -16.00
N GLY A 237 9.07 5.82 -16.95
CA GLY A 237 9.11 4.38 -17.26
C GLY A 237 9.64 3.48 -16.14
N ASP A 238 10.35 4.04 -15.16
CA ASP A 238 10.87 3.35 -13.97
C ASP A 238 9.89 3.33 -12.79
N VAL A 239 8.75 4.02 -12.91
CA VAL A 239 7.61 3.89 -11.99
C VAL A 239 6.72 2.74 -12.46
N ALA A 240 6.56 1.74 -11.60
CA ALA A 240 5.67 0.62 -11.86
C ALA A 240 4.20 1.06 -11.75
N ILE A 241 3.35 0.52 -12.63
CA ILE A 241 1.89 0.70 -12.51
C ILE A 241 1.31 -0.60 -11.98
N GLN A 242 0.75 -0.52 -10.77
CA GLN A 242 0.15 -1.65 -10.07
C GLN A 242 -1.36 -1.70 -10.33
N VAL A 243 -1.87 -2.89 -10.63
CA VAL A 243 -3.30 -3.19 -10.66
C VAL A 243 -3.58 -4.42 -9.80
N ALA A 244 -4.67 -4.40 -9.03
CA ALA A 244 -4.98 -5.47 -8.09
C ALA A 244 -5.73 -6.63 -8.79
N PRO A 245 -5.12 -7.82 -8.91
CA PRO A 245 -5.66 -8.92 -9.71
C PRO A 245 -6.92 -9.55 -9.11
N ASN A 246 -7.13 -9.40 -7.80
CA ASN A 246 -8.33 -9.85 -7.09
C ASN A 246 -9.54 -8.92 -7.30
N LEU A 247 -9.33 -7.68 -7.73
CA LEU A 247 -10.40 -6.68 -7.91
C LEU A 247 -10.83 -6.56 -9.37
N ILE A 248 -9.90 -6.74 -10.30
CA ILE A 248 -10.16 -6.67 -11.74
C ILE A 248 -9.16 -7.51 -12.53
N GLY A 249 -9.64 -8.18 -13.58
CA GLY A 249 -8.80 -9.02 -14.44
C GLY A 249 -7.63 -8.24 -15.06
N PRO A 250 -6.36 -8.61 -14.81
CA PRO A 250 -5.22 -7.76 -15.12
C PRO A 250 -4.75 -7.85 -16.59
N LYS A 251 -5.16 -8.89 -17.33
CA LYS A 251 -4.66 -9.20 -18.69
C LYS A 251 -4.72 -8.02 -19.65
N GLU A 252 -5.87 -7.35 -19.72
CA GLU A 252 -6.06 -6.19 -20.58
C GLU A 252 -5.37 -4.93 -20.05
N LEU A 253 -5.23 -4.80 -18.73
CA LEU A 253 -4.56 -3.67 -18.09
C LEU A 253 -3.05 -3.71 -18.29
N ILE A 254 -2.46 -4.91 -18.31
CA ILE A 254 -1.05 -5.12 -18.67
C ILE A 254 -0.77 -4.65 -20.09
N ARG A 255 -1.69 -4.93 -21.04
CA ARG A 255 -1.59 -4.43 -22.42
C ARG A 255 -1.67 -2.89 -22.50
N CYS A 256 -2.29 -2.25 -21.50
CA CYS A 256 -2.33 -0.79 -21.35
C CYS A 256 -1.13 -0.20 -20.59
N GLY A 257 -0.21 -1.03 -20.07
CA GLY A 257 1.01 -0.57 -19.42
C GLY A 257 1.13 -0.87 -17.93
N ALA A 258 0.18 -1.60 -17.33
CA ALA A 258 0.39 -2.16 -15.99
C ALA A 258 1.55 -3.16 -16.03
N SER A 259 2.40 -3.10 -15.01
CA SER A 259 3.64 -3.89 -14.93
C SER A 259 3.75 -4.70 -13.65
N ASP A 260 2.84 -4.45 -12.69
CA ASP A 260 2.86 -5.02 -11.36
C ASP A 260 1.45 -5.45 -10.92
N LEU A 261 1.36 -6.58 -10.22
CA LEU A 261 0.12 -7.16 -9.69
C LEU A 261 -0.02 -6.97 -8.17
N GLY A 262 0.91 -6.23 -7.57
CA GLY A 262 0.94 -5.88 -6.16
C GLY A 262 1.37 -7.02 -5.26
N GLY A 263 1.10 -6.83 -3.98
CA GLY A 263 1.33 -7.84 -2.96
C GLY A 263 0.13 -8.78 -2.81
N ILE A 264 0.36 -10.08 -2.95
CA ILE A 264 -0.61 -11.14 -2.65
C ILE A 264 -0.26 -11.82 -1.34
N SER A 265 -1.26 -12.36 -0.63
CA SER A 265 -1.03 -13.10 0.60
C SER A 265 -1.57 -14.53 0.52
N PRO A 266 -0.74 -15.54 0.82
CA PRO A 266 -1.17 -16.93 0.94
C PRO A 266 -1.82 -17.24 2.31
N ARG A 267 -1.82 -16.30 3.26
CA ARG A 267 -2.21 -16.56 4.67
C ARG A 267 -3.24 -15.60 5.24
N THR A 268 -3.30 -14.37 4.74
CA THR A 268 -4.19 -13.33 5.23
C THR A 268 -5.11 -12.89 4.11
N ILE A 269 -6.34 -12.52 4.41
CA ILE A 269 -7.27 -11.93 3.43
C ILE A 269 -6.82 -10.51 3.07
N ASP A 270 -7.44 -9.93 2.03
CA ASP A 270 -7.42 -8.48 1.81
C ASP A 270 -8.39 -7.85 2.84
N TYR A 271 -7.88 -7.17 3.86
CA TYR A 271 -8.74 -6.54 4.87
C TYR A 271 -9.43 -5.26 4.36
N ILE A 272 -9.02 -4.72 3.21
CA ILE A 272 -9.69 -3.59 2.55
C ILE A 272 -10.83 -4.11 1.66
N ASN A 273 -10.62 -5.24 0.99
CA ASN A 273 -11.62 -5.93 0.17
C ASN A 273 -11.79 -7.40 0.58
N PRO A 274 -12.38 -7.68 1.76
CA PRO A 274 -12.48 -9.05 2.28
C PRO A 274 -13.33 -9.97 1.40
N GLU A 275 -14.17 -9.41 0.53
CA GLU A 275 -15.00 -10.11 -0.45
C GLU A 275 -14.22 -10.54 -1.71
N SER A 276 -12.97 -10.10 -1.85
CA SER A 276 -12.12 -10.31 -3.03
C SER A 276 -10.83 -11.02 -2.63
N PRO A 277 -10.85 -12.37 -2.53
CA PRO A 277 -9.70 -13.14 -2.05
C PRO A 277 -8.48 -13.01 -2.96
N TRP A 278 -7.28 -13.12 -2.39
CA TRP A 278 -6.05 -13.13 -3.15
C TRP A 278 -5.97 -14.36 -4.07
N PRO A 279 -5.58 -14.21 -5.34
CA PRO A 279 -5.20 -15.36 -6.15
C PRO A 279 -3.91 -15.98 -5.58
N ASN A 280 -3.82 -17.30 -5.63
CA ASN A 280 -2.55 -17.99 -5.44
C ASN A 280 -1.63 -17.81 -6.66
N ILE A 281 -0.37 -18.23 -6.56
CA ILE A 281 0.63 -18.00 -7.62
C ILE A 281 0.24 -18.68 -8.94
N MET A 282 -0.34 -19.88 -8.90
CA MET A 282 -0.78 -20.59 -10.11
C MET A 282 -1.95 -19.87 -10.78
N GLU A 283 -2.92 -19.41 -9.99
CA GLU A 283 -4.04 -18.58 -10.48
C GLU A 283 -3.54 -17.27 -11.08
N LEU A 284 -2.61 -16.60 -10.39
CA LEU A 284 -2.02 -15.35 -10.84
C LEU A 284 -1.29 -15.53 -12.19
N GLN A 285 -0.53 -16.62 -12.35
CA GLN A 285 0.14 -16.94 -13.61
C GLN A 285 -0.86 -17.23 -14.74
N ALA A 286 -2.00 -17.86 -14.43
CA ALA A 286 -3.05 -18.12 -15.42
C ALA A 286 -3.79 -16.84 -15.87
N MET A 287 -3.71 -15.75 -15.10
CA MET A 287 -4.33 -14.47 -15.44
C MET A 287 -3.50 -13.64 -16.44
N VAL A 288 -2.23 -14.00 -16.69
CA VAL A 288 -1.30 -13.20 -17.49
C VAL A 288 -0.57 -14.04 -18.55
N ASP A 289 -0.24 -13.41 -19.68
CA ASP A 289 0.47 -14.09 -20.78
C ASP A 289 2.01 -14.06 -20.62
N LEU A 290 2.51 -13.30 -19.64
CA LEU A 290 3.94 -13.11 -19.37
C LEU A 290 4.36 -13.90 -18.12
N PRO A 291 5.64 -14.31 -18.01
CA PRO A 291 6.12 -14.96 -16.80
C PRO A 291 6.05 -14.00 -15.62
N LEU A 292 5.74 -14.53 -14.44
CA LEU A 292 5.78 -13.77 -13.20
C LEU A 292 7.19 -13.72 -12.61
N ARG A 293 7.56 -12.57 -12.03
CA ARG A 293 8.80 -12.40 -11.27
C ARG A 293 8.51 -11.83 -9.89
N GLU A 294 8.79 -12.59 -8.85
CA GLU A 294 8.60 -12.14 -7.47
C GLU A 294 9.63 -11.04 -7.13
N ARG A 295 9.15 -9.94 -6.55
CA ARG A 295 9.96 -8.83 -6.04
C ARG A 295 9.83 -8.71 -4.53
N LEU A 296 10.76 -7.98 -3.92
CA LEU A 296 10.65 -7.50 -2.55
C LEU A 296 9.71 -6.27 -2.48
N PRO A 297 9.26 -5.86 -1.28
CA PRO A 297 8.49 -4.62 -1.11
C PRO A 297 9.26 -3.36 -1.50
N VAL A 298 10.61 -3.40 -1.48
CA VAL A 298 11.47 -2.38 -2.08
C VAL A 298 11.91 -2.82 -3.47
N TYR A 299 11.71 -1.96 -4.47
CA TYR A 299 11.94 -2.34 -5.85
C TYR A 299 13.44 -2.43 -6.22
N PRO A 300 13.80 -3.26 -7.23
CA PRO A 300 15.19 -3.51 -7.64
C PRO A 300 16.06 -2.27 -7.84
N GLN A 301 15.52 -1.21 -8.46
CA GLN A 301 16.26 0.03 -8.71
C GLN A 301 16.67 0.73 -7.39
N TYR A 302 15.84 0.67 -6.35
CA TYR A 302 16.14 1.24 -5.04
C TYR A 302 17.10 0.36 -4.25
N ILE A 303 17.05 -0.96 -4.43
CA ILE A 303 18.05 -1.86 -3.87
C ILE A 303 19.44 -1.55 -4.47
N LYS A 304 19.53 -1.40 -5.80
CA LYS A 304 20.79 -1.06 -6.50
C LYS A 304 21.34 0.31 -6.07
N ARG A 305 20.46 1.29 -5.85
CA ARG A 305 20.82 2.63 -5.34
C ARG A 305 21.13 2.64 -3.83
N LYS A 306 20.93 1.52 -3.12
CA LYS A 306 21.06 1.41 -1.66
C LYS A 306 20.13 2.37 -0.89
N TRP A 307 18.91 2.55 -1.39
CA TRP A 307 17.87 3.34 -0.73
C TRP A 307 17.15 2.54 0.34
N TYR A 308 17.93 2.11 1.32
CA TYR A 308 17.48 1.38 2.50
C TYR A 308 18.50 1.60 3.62
N SER A 309 18.07 1.36 4.84
CA SER A 309 18.91 1.56 6.03
C SER A 309 19.82 0.37 6.32
N LYS A 310 20.74 0.53 7.28
CA LYS A 310 21.57 -0.58 7.76
C LYS A 310 20.76 -1.63 8.52
N GLU A 311 19.64 -1.25 9.13
CA GLU A 311 18.79 -2.10 9.95
C GLU A 311 18.10 -3.20 9.11
N ILE A 312 17.82 -2.93 7.83
CA ILE A 312 17.22 -3.91 6.91
C ILE A 312 18.17 -4.41 5.81
N ALA A 313 19.39 -3.87 5.73
CA ALA A 313 20.35 -4.21 4.67
C ALA A 313 20.66 -5.71 4.60
N GLN A 314 20.95 -6.34 5.75
CA GLN A 314 21.26 -7.77 5.80
C GLN A 314 20.08 -8.61 5.32
N LEU A 315 18.86 -8.24 5.72
CA LEU A 315 17.65 -8.95 5.29
C LEU A 315 17.48 -8.79 3.78
N ILE A 316 17.54 -7.57 3.23
CA ILE A 316 17.49 -7.34 1.77
C ILE A 316 18.51 -8.22 1.03
N HIS A 317 19.80 -8.21 1.43
CA HIS A 317 20.84 -9.01 0.77
C HIS A 317 20.58 -10.53 0.85
N SER A 318 20.00 -10.99 1.95
CA SER A 318 19.63 -12.39 2.11
C SER A 318 18.49 -12.78 1.17
N LEU A 319 17.53 -11.89 0.95
CA LEU A 319 16.30 -12.15 0.21
C LEU A 319 16.38 -11.82 -1.28
N SER A 320 17.29 -10.93 -1.71
CA SER A 320 17.38 -10.44 -3.10
C SER A 320 18.48 -11.10 -3.94
N ASP A 321 18.19 -11.43 -5.19
CA ASP A 321 19.18 -11.82 -6.20
C ASP A 321 20.09 -10.63 -6.60
N ALA A 322 21.04 -10.87 -7.51
CA ALA A 322 21.96 -9.85 -8.01
C ALA A 322 21.26 -8.73 -8.80
N GLU A 323 20.05 -8.99 -9.31
CA GLU A 323 19.25 -8.01 -10.02
C GLU A 323 18.34 -7.19 -9.09
N GLY A 324 18.19 -7.59 -7.81
CA GLY A 324 17.34 -6.95 -6.81
C GLY A 324 15.94 -7.58 -6.69
N PHE A 325 15.66 -8.69 -7.35
CA PHE A 325 14.39 -9.42 -7.23
C PHE A 325 14.46 -10.48 -6.14
N ARG A 326 13.33 -11.07 -5.75
CA ARG A 326 13.33 -12.15 -4.76
C ARG A 326 14.09 -13.37 -5.30
N LYS A 327 15.04 -13.90 -4.51
CA LYS A 327 15.71 -15.18 -4.81
C LYS A 327 14.68 -16.31 -4.94
N PRO A 328 14.77 -17.17 -5.98
CA PRO A 328 14.05 -18.43 -6.03
C PRO A 328 14.40 -19.32 -4.84
N TYR A 329 13.44 -20.14 -4.40
CA TYR A 329 13.60 -21.14 -3.34
C TYR A 329 14.33 -22.38 -3.83
#